data_AF-A0A0L7D187-F1
#
_entry.id   AF-A0A0L7D187-F1
#
_cell.length_a   1.000
_cell.length_b   1.000
_cell.length_c   1.000
_cell.angle_alpha   90.00
_cell.angle_beta   90.00
_cell.angle_gamma   90.00
#
_symmetry.space_group_name_H-M   'P 1'
#
loop_
_entity.id
_entity.type
_entity.pdbx_description
1 polymer ?
#
loop_
_entity_poly.entity_id
_entity_poly.type
_entity_poly.pdbx_seq_one_letter_code
_entity_poly.pdbx_strand_id
1 'polypeptide(L)'
;MRWKCRFRSCKPYLARPDFYAAMDAANIDLKGFTEDFYWKVTGTHLADVLATIDYAVNEARTPEGEHVWVELTTLLIPGLNDDDAQLHAECTWIREHLGPDVPLHFSAFHPSYRMMDVPPTPHETLTRARAIALAEGLHYVYAGNVHDREVDTTYCPNPQCHAKLIERDWYRIIADRLSASSGGNGHCPQCGTAIAGRW
;
A
#
# COMPACT_ATOMS: atom_id res chain seq x y z
N MET A 1 -20.54 49.42 -10.42
CA MET A 1 -20.37 48.15 -9.65
C MET A 1 -19.65 47.14 -10.53
N ARG A 2 -18.35 46.90 -10.29
CA ARG A 2 -17.57 45.90 -11.03
C ARG A 2 -17.76 44.54 -10.38
N TRP A 3 -18.44 43.62 -11.07
CA TRP A 3 -18.44 42.21 -10.73
C TRP A 3 -17.04 41.65 -11.01
N LYS A 4 -16.20 41.54 -9.97
CA LYS A 4 -14.99 40.72 -10.04
C LYS A 4 -15.45 39.26 -10.04
N CYS A 5 -15.45 38.66 -11.22
CA CYS A 5 -15.47 37.21 -11.37
C CYS A 5 -14.28 36.66 -10.58
N ARG A 6 -14.55 36.03 -9.42
CA ARG A 6 -13.52 35.28 -8.70
C ARG A 6 -13.24 34.05 -9.57
N PHE A 7 -12.10 34.06 -10.26
CA PHE A 7 -11.46 32.82 -10.67
C PHE A 7 -11.33 31.96 -9.39
N ARG A 8 -12.22 30.99 -9.22
CA ARG A 8 -11.95 29.86 -8.33
C ARG A 8 -10.67 29.25 -8.89
N SER A 9 -9.61 29.21 -8.10
CA SER A 9 -8.40 28.46 -8.47
C SER A 9 -8.85 27.07 -8.91
N CYS A 10 -8.41 26.62 -10.08
CA CYS A 10 -8.55 25.23 -10.47
C CYS A 10 -7.80 24.42 -9.41
N LYS A 11 -8.52 23.83 -8.45
CA LYS A 11 -7.88 22.92 -7.47
C LYS A 11 -7.48 21.68 -8.28
N PRO A 12 -6.20 21.26 -8.30
CA PRO A 12 -5.74 20.19 -9.19
C PRO A 12 -6.39 18.80 -8.98
N TYR A 13 -7.37 18.65 -8.08
CA TYR A 13 -7.90 17.36 -7.64
C TYR A 13 -9.43 17.30 -7.52
N LEU A 14 -10.16 18.08 -8.33
CA LEU A 14 -11.64 18.18 -8.23
C LEU A 14 -12.39 16.86 -8.42
N ALA A 15 -11.79 15.87 -9.10
CA ALA A 15 -12.44 14.58 -9.38
C ALA A 15 -12.29 13.54 -8.26
N ARG A 16 -11.36 13.72 -7.31
CA ARG A 16 -11.08 12.69 -6.28
C ARG A 16 -12.29 12.37 -5.40
N PRO A 17 -13.08 13.33 -4.91
CA PRO A 17 -14.25 13.02 -4.08
C PRO A 17 -15.24 12.11 -4.81
N ASP A 18 -15.63 12.49 -6.03
CA ASP A 18 -16.60 11.73 -6.83
C ASP A 18 -16.06 10.35 -7.23
N PHE A 19 -14.74 10.25 -7.48
CA PHE A 19 -14.08 8.99 -7.86
C PHE A 19 -14.05 7.98 -6.71
N TYR A 20 -13.60 8.40 -5.52
CA TYR A 20 -13.46 7.50 -4.37
C TYR A 20 -14.78 7.24 -3.65
N ALA A 21 -15.80 8.10 -3.82
CA ALA A 21 -17.11 7.89 -3.20
C ALA A 21 -17.83 6.61 -3.66
N ALA A 22 -17.37 5.95 -4.73
CA ALA A 22 -17.93 4.69 -5.21
C ALA A 22 -17.05 3.46 -4.85
N MET A 23 -16.06 3.61 -3.97
CA MET A 23 -15.06 2.58 -3.68
C MET A 23 -15.04 2.20 -2.20
N ASP A 24 -15.24 0.91 -1.90
CA ASP A 24 -14.99 0.36 -0.56
C ASP A 24 -13.48 0.19 -0.30
N ALA A 25 -12.73 -0.10 -1.38
CA ALA A 25 -11.29 -0.31 -1.36
C ALA A 25 -10.61 0.14 -2.66
N ALA A 26 -9.34 0.53 -2.57
CA ALA A 26 -8.48 0.88 -3.69
C ALA A 26 -7.06 0.33 -3.49
N ASN A 27 -6.44 -0.20 -4.54
CA ASN A 27 -5.01 -0.46 -4.57
C ASN A 27 -4.33 0.67 -5.38
N ILE A 28 -3.30 1.30 -4.83
CA ILE A 28 -2.60 2.41 -5.47
C ILE A 28 -1.11 2.07 -5.61
N ASP A 29 -0.59 2.25 -6.81
CA ASP A 29 0.82 2.01 -7.08
C ASP A 29 1.69 3.20 -6.64
N LEU A 30 2.52 3.00 -5.62
CA LEU A 30 3.61 3.90 -5.24
C LEU A 30 4.90 3.38 -5.90
N LYS A 31 5.15 3.79 -7.14
CA LYS A 31 6.11 3.09 -8.01
C LYS A 31 7.57 3.33 -7.67
N GLY A 32 7.88 4.24 -6.76
CA GLY A 32 9.22 4.57 -6.31
C GLY A 32 9.16 5.74 -5.35
N PHE A 33 10.30 6.16 -4.82
CA PHE A 33 10.33 7.23 -3.82
C PHE A 33 11.27 8.38 -4.16
N THR A 34 11.51 8.56 -5.45
CA THR A 34 12.29 9.67 -5.99
C THR A 34 11.57 10.37 -7.12
N GLU A 35 11.76 11.68 -7.18
CA GLU A 35 11.23 12.50 -8.27
C GLU A 35 11.83 12.10 -9.63
N ASP A 36 13.10 11.68 -9.66
CA ASP A 36 13.79 11.24 -10.87
C ASP A 36 13.15 9.98 -11.47
N PHE A 37 12.80 8.99 -10.64
CA PHE A 37 12.09 7.79 -11.07
C PHE A 37 10.75 8.17 -11.70
N TYR A 38 9.97 9.00 -11.00
CA TYR A 38 8.65 9.40 -11.47
C TYR A 38 8.72 10.17 -12.80
N TRP A 39 9.63 11.13 -12.91
CA TRP A 39 9.80 11.90 -14.13
C TRP A 39 10.24 11.03 -15.32
N LYS A 40 11.25 10.16 -15.15
CA LYS A 40 11.83 9.39 -16.25
C LYS A 40 11.04 8.15 -16.64
N VAL A 41 10.46 7.45 -15.66
CA VAL A 41 9.84 6.13 -15.87
C VAL A 41 8.34 6.25 -16.10
N THR A 42 7.67 7.18 -15.40
CA THR A 42 6.20 7.29 -15.43
C THR A 42 5.69 8.54 -16.12
N GLY A 43 6.50 9.60 -16.19
CA GLY A 43 6.09 10.91 -16.71
C GLY A 43 5.15 11.69 -15.79
N THR A 44 5.14 11.40 -14.48
CA THR A 44 4.42 12.17 -13.47
C THR A 44 5.37 12.65 -12.36
N HIS A 45 4.82 13.25 -11.29
CA HIS A 45 5.57 13.79 -10.15
C HIS A 45 5.27 12.98 -8.88
N LEU A 46 6.29 12.71 -8.06
CA LEU A 46 6.10 11.97 -6.81
C LEU A 46 5.09 12.68 -5.90
N ALA A 47 5.20 14.00 -5.79
CA ALA A 47 4.32 14.81 -4.96
C ALA A 47 2.82 14.66 -5.31
N ASP A 48 2.47 14.52 -6.59
CA ASP A 48 1.09 14.35 -7.03
C ASP A 48 0.52 12.98 -6.62
N VAL A 49 1.36 11.94 -6.66
CA VAL A 49 1.00 10.60 -6.21
C VAL A 49 0.83 10.55 -4.70
N LEU A 50 1.79 11.09 -3.94
CA LEU A 50 1.71 11.17 -2.47
C LEU A 50 0.48 11.95 -2.02
N ALA A 51 0.16 13.07 -2.68
CA ALA A 51 -1.06 13.83 -2.41
C ALA A 51 -2.35 13.07 -2.74
N THR A 52 -2.30 12.12 -3.68
CA THR A 52 -3.46 11.25 -3.99
C THR A 52 -3.63 10.17 -2.94
N ILE A 53 -2.53 9.52 -2.56
CA ILE A 53 -2.51 8.48 -1.53
C ILE A 53 -2.98 9.03 -0.19
N ASP A 54 -2.43 10.16 0.23
CA ASP A 54 -2.80 10.83 1.49
C ASP A 54 -4.30 11.15 1.52
N TYR A 55 -4.83 11.73 0.44
CA TYR A 55 -6.26 11.97 0.31
C TYR A 55 -7.08 10.68 0.39
N ALA A 56 -6.68 9.63 -0.33
CA ALA A 56 -7.42 8.38 -0.39
C ALA A 56 -7.50 7.69 0.99
N VAL A 57 -6.44 7.75 1.78
CA VAL A 57 -6.38 7.14 3.12
C VAL A 57 -7.09 8.02 4.16
N ASN A 58 -6.74 9.31 4.20
CA ASN A 58 -7.11 10.19 5.31
C ASN A 58 -8.45 10.90 5.10
N GLU A 59 -8.81 11.22 3.85
CA GLU A 59 -9.96 12.08 3.53
C GLU A 59 -11.09 11.38 2.77
N ALA A 60 -10.79 10.42 1.91
CA ALA A 60 -11.82 9.75 1.11
C ALA A 60 -12.77 8.94 2.00
N ARG A 61 -14.06 8.98 1.67
CA ARG A 61 -15.11 8.28 2.38
C ARG A 61 -16.05 7.56 1.41
N THR A 62 -16.58 6.42 1.82
CA THR A 62 -17.71 5.75 1.18
C THR A 62 -19.00 6.57 1.36
N PRO A 63 -20.09 6.27 0.64
CA PRO A 63 -21.38 6.96 0.83
C PRO A 63 -21.92 6.85 2.27
N GLU A 64 -21.55 5.77 2.97
CA GLU A 64 -21.90 5.49 4.36
C GLU A 64 -21.02 6.26 5.36
N GLY A 65 -19.99 6.96 4.89
CA GLY A 65 -19.11 7.79 5.70
C GLY A 65 -17.90 7.07 6.30
N GLU A 66 -17.59 5.86 5.83
CA GLU A 66 -16.43 5.07 6.28
C GLU A 66 -15.19 5.38 5.42
N HIS A 67 -13.98 5.19 5.95
CA HIS A 67 -12.75 5.39 5.17
C HIS A 67 -12.60 4.38 4.04
N VAL A 68 -12.20 4.81 2.85
CA VAL A 68 -11.84 3.88 1.77
C VAL A 68 -10.64 3.04 2.22
N TRP A 69 -10.71 1.72 2.06
CA TRP A 69 -9.58 0.85 2.38
C TRP A 69 -8.51 0.95 1.29
N VAL A 70 -7.29 1.35 1.65
CA VAL A 70 -6.23 1.54 0.68
C VAL A 70 -5.12 0.54 0.94
N GLU A 71 -4.66 -0.11 -0.12
CA GLU A 71 -3.43 -0.88 -0.14
C GLU A 71 -2.45 -0.27 -1.13
N LEU A 72 -1.17 -0.29 -0.78
CA LEU A 72 -0.11 0.24 -1.63
C LEU A 72 0.67 -0.88 -2.28
N THR A 73 1.05 -0.69 -3.53
CA THR A 73 1.90 -1.62 -4.27
C THR A 73 3.11 -0.92 -4.85
N THR A 74 4.29 -1.50 -4.61
CA THR A 74 5.57 -1.02 -5.14
C THR A 74 6.20 -2.14 -5.94
N LEU A 75 6.16 -2.02 -7.26
CA LEU A 75 6.86 -2.93 -8.16
C LEU A 75 8.37 -2.60 -8.11
N LEU A 76 9.18 -3.48 -7.50
CA LEU A 76 10.61 -3.23 -7.37
C LEU A 76 11.31 -3.59 -8.68
N ILE A 77 12.04 -2.64 -9.24
CA ILE A 77 12.78 -2.74 -10.50
C ILE A 77 14.27 -2.60 -10.17
N PRO A 78 15.09 -3.64 -10.40
CA PRO A 78 16.50 -3.63 -10.04
C PRO A 78 17.26 -2.42 -10.60
N GLY A 79 17.92 -1.67 -9.71
CA GLY A 79 18.73 -0.50 -10.03
C GLY A 79 17.94 0.79 -10.25
N LEU A 80 16.61 0.78 -10.10
CA LEU A 80 15.77 1.97 -10.32
C LEU A 80 15.10 2.46 -9.03
N ASN A 81 14.48 1.57 -8.25
CA ASN A 81 13.72 1.92 -7.05
C ASN A 81 13.91 0.92 -5.88
N ASP A 82 14.92 0.05 -5.96
CA ASP A 82 15.13 -1.05 -5.00
C ASP A 82 16.28 -0.82 -4.03
N ASP A 83 16.88 0.39 -4.02
CA ASP A 83 17.91 0.73 -3.04
C ASP A 83 17.34 1.02 -1.66
N ASP A 84 18.14 0.72 -0.63
CA ASP A 84 17.72 0.81 0.77
C ASP A 84 17.27 2.23 1.16
N ALA A 85 17.88 3.29 0.61
CA ALA A 85 17.53 4.66 0.96
C ALA A 85 16.12 5.02 0.47
N GLN A 86 15.77 4.63 -0.76
CA GLN A 86 14.40 4.79 -1.27
C GLN A 86 13.39 3.98 -0.45
N LEU A 87 13.71 2.72 -0.12
CA LEU A 87 12.83 1.84 0.65
C LEU A 87 12.57 2.38 2.07
N HIS A 88 13.61 2.84 2.77
CA HIS A 88 13.46 3.47 4.08
C HIS A 88 12.61 4.75 4.00
N ALA A 89 12.84 5.59 2.99
CA ALA A 89 12.08 6.83 2.81
C ALA A 89 10.59 6.56 2.52
N GLU A 90 10.30 5.59 1.67
CA GLU A 90 8.93 5.14 1.37
C GLU A 90 8.21 4.65 2.62
N CYS A 91 8.83 3.71 3.35
CA CYS A 91 8.23 3.10 4.54
C CYS A 91 8.04 4.11 5.67
N THR A 92 9.02 5.01 5.87
CA THR A 92 8.94 6.10 6.85
C THR A 92 7.76 7.02 6.52
N TRP A 93 7.62 7.41 5.25
CA TRP A 93 6.54 8.29 4.82
C TRP A 93 5.17 7.65 5.03
N ILE A 94 5.01 6.37 4.64
CA ILE A 94 3.77 5.60 4.85
C ILE A 94 3.40 5.60 6.34
N ARG A 95 4.34 5.21 7.21
CA ARG A 95 4.10 5.16 8.65
C ARG A 95 3.68 6.52 9.22
N GLU A 96 4.36 7.59 8.82
CA GLU A 96 4.16 8.93 9.38
C GLU A 96 2.90 9.63 8.88
N HIS A 97 2.50 9.39 7.63
CA HIS A 97 1.38 10.11 7.00
C HIS A 97 0.10 9.28 6.97
N LEU A 98 0.22 7.95 6.85
CA LEU A 98 -0.92 7.04 6.65
C LEU A 98 -1.15 6.13 7.86
N GLY A 99 -0.13 5.96 8.72
CA GLY A 99 -0.13 5.06 9.85
C GLY A 99 0.47 3.67 9.53
N PRO A 100 0.71 2.84 10.56
CA PRO A 100 1.41 1.56 10.40
C PRO A 100 0.54 0.44 9.79
N ASP A 101 -0.77 0.68 9.69
CA ASP A 101 -1.76 -0.33 9.33
C ASP A 101 -2.15 -0.34 7.84
N VAL A 102 -1.64 0.59 7.03
CA VAL A 102 -1.83 0.57 5.57
C VAL A 102 -0.99 -0.56 4.97
N PRO A 103 -1.60 -1.57 4.31
CA PRO A 103 -0.84 -2.66 3.70
C PRO A 103 0.08 -2.19 2.58
N LEU A 104 1.30 -2.73 2.57
CA LEU A 104 2.28 -2.52 1.52
C LEU A 104 2.66 -3.83 0.85
N HIS A 105 2.59 -3.87 -0.47
CA HIS A 105 2.98 -5.00 -1.30
C HIS A 105 4.22 -4.65 -2.11
N PHE A 106 5.34 -5.33 -1.87
CA PHE A 106 6.48 -5.29 -2.79
C PHE A 106 6.31 -6.35 -3.86
N SER A 107 6.25 -5.98 -5.14
CA SER A 107 6.03 -6.92 -6.23
C SER A 107 7.30 -7.13 -7.05
N ALA A 108 7.58 -8.37 -7.47
CA ALA A 108 8.68 -8.66 -8.38
C ALA A 108 8.37 -8.15 -9.81
N PHE A 109 9.32 -7.38 -10.36
CA PHE A 109 9.38 -7.03 -11.76
C PHE A 109 9.78 -8.24 -12.62
N HIS A 110 9.15 -8.34 -13.78
CA HIS A 110 9.51 -9.26 -14.85
C HIS A 110 9.80 -8.46 -16.13
N PRO A 111 10.95 -8.69 -16.81
CA PRO A 111 11.32 -7.96 -18.01
C PRO A 111 10.27 -8.16 -19.09
N SER A 112 9.64 -7.08 -19.52
CA SER A 112 8.54 -7.14 -20.47
C SER A 112 8.37 -5.81 -21.21
N TYR A 113 7.67 -5.88 -22.34
CA TYR A 113 7.37 -4.73 -23.19
C TYR A 113 8.62 -3.95 -23.61
N ARG A 114 8.79 -2.72 -23.11
CA ARG A 114 9.89 -1.80 -23.47
C ARG A 114 11.08 -1.86 -22.51
N MET A 115 11.01 -2.67 -21.46
CA MET A 115 12.04 -2.78 -20.43
C MET A 115 12.52 -4.24 -20.35
N MET A 116 13.28 -4.64 -21.36
CA MET A 116 13.82 -6.00 -21.51
C MET A 116 15.29 -6.12 -21.06
N ASP A 117 15.93 -4.99 -20.81
CA ASP A 117 17.33 -4.82 -20.48
C ASP A 117 17.62 -4.82 -18.97
N VAL A 118 16.58 -4.70 -18.15
CA VAL A 118 16.65 -4.85 -16.69
C VAL A 118 16.33 -6.32 -16.34
N PRO A 119 17.09 -6.99 -15.44
CA PRO A 119 16.79 -8.35 -15.02
C PRO A 119 15.49 -8.43 -14.18
N PRO A 120 14.87 -9.62 -14.05
CA PRO A 120 13.76 -9.81 -13.12
C PRO A 120 14.22 -9.53 -11.68
N THR A 121 13.30 -9.09 -10.82
CA THR A 121 13.60 -8.84 -9.40
C THR A 121 13.98 -10.13 -8.69
N PRO A 122 15.16 -10.20 -8.07
CA PRO A 122 15.53 -11.32 -7.23
C PRO A 122 14.61 -11.43 -6.00
N HIS A 123 14.31 -12.67 -5.57
CA HIS A 123 13.53 -12.90 -4.34
C HIS A 123 14.20 -12.29 -3.09
N GLU A 124 15.54 -12.23 -3.07
CA GLU A 124 16.30 -11.57 -2.00
C GLU A 124 15.99 -10.06 -1.90
N THR A 125 15.72 -9.38 -3.02
CA THR A 125 15.34 -7.97 -3.03
C THR A 125 14.00 -7.76 -2.33
N LEU A 126 13.02 -8.62 -2.58
CA LEU A 126 11.71 -8.58 -1.91
C LEU A 126 11.83 -8.89 -0.42
N THR A 127 12.63 -9.90 -0.08
CA THR A 127 12.90 -10.27 1.32
C THR A 127 13.54 -9.11 2.09
N ARG A 128 14.52 -8.44 1.48
CA ARG A 128 15.18 -7.26 2.05
C ARG A 128 14.20 -6.10 2.21
N ALA A 129 13.44 -5.75 1.18
CA ALA A 129 12.48 -4.65 1.23
C ALA A 129 11.41 -4.88 2.31
N ARG A 130 10.91 -6.11 2.43
CA ARG A 130 9.99 -6.49 3.51
C ARG A 130 10.60 -6.33 4.89
N ALA A 131 11.85 -6.75 5.08
CA ALA A 131 12.54 -6.60 6.36
C ALA A 131 12.71 -5.11 6.74
N ILE A 132 13.05 -4.25 5.77
CA ILE A 132 13.13 -2.79 5.97
C ILE A 132 11.77 -2.23 6.40
N ALA A 133 10.70 -2.55 5.67
CA ALA A 133 9.36 -2.04 5.97
C ALA A 133 8.85 -2.44 7.36
N LEU A 134 9.08 -3.69 7.77
CA LEU A 134 8.75 -4.16 9.12
C LEU A 134 9.61 -3.48 10.18
N ALA A 135 10.91 -3.25 9.91
CA ALA A 135 11.81 -2.55 10.82
C ALA A 135 11.43 -1.07 11.00
N GLU A 136 10.88 -0.44 9.96
CA GLU A 136 10.32 0.91 10.05
C GLU A 136 9.00 0.96 10.83
N GLY A 137 8.37 -0.19 11.09
CA GLY A 137 7.18 -0.31 11.93
C GLY A 137 5.86 -0.45 11.17
N LEU A 138 5.90 -0.79 9.88
CA LEU A 138 4.69 -1.20 9.16
C LEU A 138 4.25 -2.60 9.63
N HIS A 139 2.95 -2.80 9.79
CA HIS A 139 2.40 -4.05 10.32
C HIS A 139 2.14 -5.11 9.25
N TYR A 140 1.72 -4.69 8.05
CA TYR A 140 1.25 -5.58 6.99
C TYR A 140 2.07 -5.37 5.73
N VAL A 141 3.08 -6.22 5.54
CA VAL A 141 3.99 -6.16 4.40
C VAL A 141 4.04 -7.50 3.69
N TYR A 142 3.71 -7.49 2.41
CA TYR A 142 3.57 -8.68 1.56
C TYR A 142 4.51 -8.61 0.35
N ALA A 143 4.72 -9.76 -0.30
CA ALA A 143 5.51 -9.87 -1.51
C ALA A 143 4.65 -10.46 -2.64
N GLY A 144 4.44 -9.68 -3.69
CA GLY A 144 3.69 -10.10 -4.87
C GLY A 144 4.60 -10.73 -5.94
N ASN A 145 3.98 -11.42 -6.89
CA ASN A 145 4.64 -12.04 -8.04
C ASN A 145 5.69 -13.12 -7.70
N VAL A 146 5.73 -13.60 -6.45
CA VAL A 146 6.53 -14.75 -6.00
C VAL A 146 5.69 -15.69 -5.14
N HIS A 147 6.00 -16.99 -5.18
CA HIS A 147 5.39 -17.96 -4.26
C HIS A 147 6.16 -17.96 -2.94
N ASP A 148 5.65 -17.26 -1.93
CA ASP A 148 6.23 -17.22 -0.59
C ASP A 148 5.14 -17.19 0.49
N ARG A 149 4.78 -18.38 0.97
CA ARG A 149 3.71 -18.55 1.96
C ARG A 149 3.98 -17.80 3.27
N GLU A 150 5.23 -17.69 3.70
CA GLU A 150 5.55 -16.99 4.94
C GLU A 150 5.31 -15.49 4.81
N VAL A 151 5.60 -14.94 3.63
CA VAL A 151 5.40 -13.53 3.33
C VAL A 151 3.95 -13.18 2.99
N ASP A 152 3.22 -14.08 2.33
CA ASP A 152 1.78 -13.91 1.99
C ASP A 152 0.85 -14.06 3.20
N THR A 153 1.37 -14.57 4.31
CA THR A 153 0.61 -14.77 5.55
C THR A 153 0.41 -13.44 6.28
N THR A 154 -0.84 -13.14 6.63
CA THR A 154 -1.18 -12.04 7.55
C THR A 154 -0.95 -12.52 8.98
N TYR A 155 -0.08 -11.81 9.71
CA TYR A 155 0.20 -12.03 11.13
C TYR A 155 -0.56 -11.04 12.01
N CYS A 156 -0.80 -11.42 13.26
CA CYS A 156 -1.29 -10.48 14.26
C CYS A 156 -0.22 -9.39 14.50
N PRO A 157 -0.56 -8.09 14.40
CA PRO A 157 0.40 -7.00 14.57
C PRO A 157 0.87 -6.85 16.02
N ASN A 158 0.17 -7.48 16.98
CA ASN A 158 0.57 -7.49 18.38
C ASN A 158 1.88 -8.28 18.56
N PRO A 159 2.99 -7.62 18.98
CA PRO A 159 4.30 -8.26 19.12
C PRO A 159 4.34 -9.38 20.16
N GLN A 160 3.44 -9.36 21.16
CA GLN A 160 3.35 -10.42 22.17
C GLN A 160 2.53 -11.63 21.67
N CYS A 161 1.83 -11.52 20.54
CA CYS A 161 1.00 -12.57 19.97
C CYS A 161 1.61 -13.14 18.68
N HIS A 162 1.76 -12.30 17.65
CA HIS A 162 2.29 -12.65 16.33
C HIS A 162 1.72 -13.95 15.72
N ALA A 163 0.47 -14.29 16.04
CA ALA A 163 -0.18 -15.48 15.52
C ALA A 163 -0.43 -15.37 14.01
N LYS A 164 -0.32 -16.48 13.27
CA LYS A 164 -0.78 -16.59 11.88
C LYS A 164 -2.31 -16.48 11.84
N LEU A 165 -2.83 -15.51 11.08
CA LEU A 165 -4.26 -15.21 11.03
C LEU A 165 -4.88 -15.62 9.70
N ILE A 166 -4.34 -15.11 8.60
CA ILE A 166 -4.76 -15.51 7.25
C ILE A 166 -3.53 -16.07 6.55
N GLU A 167 -3.54 -17.38 6.30
CA GLU A 167 -2.49 -18.05 5.57
C GLU A 167 -2.90 -18.18 4.11
N ARG A 168 -2.04 -17.70 3.21
CA ARG A 168 -2.24 -17.77 1.77
C ARG A 168 -1.08 -18.50 1.13
N ASP A 169 -1.40 -19.21 0.06
CA ASP A 169 -0.42 -19.67 -0.91
C ASP A 169 -0.90 -19.14 -2.25
N TRP A 170 -0.29 -18.03 -2.66
CA TRP A 170 -0.68 -17.32 -3.87
C TRP A 170 -2.17 -16.91 -3.80
N TYR A 171 -2.95 -17.23 -4.83
CA TYR A 171 -4.39 -16.93 -4.88
C TYR A 171 -5.26 -17.80 -3.97
N ARG A 172 -4.69 -18.77 -3.23
CA ARG A 172 -5.45 -19.68 -2.38
C ARG A 172 -5.34 -19.30 -0.90
N ILE A 173 -6.48 -19.07 -0.26
CA ILE A 173 -6.57 -18.99 1.19
C ILE A 173 -6.53 -20.43 1.76
N ILE A 174 -5.51 -20.72 2.56
CA ILE A 174 -5.31 -22.02 3.22
C ILE A 174 -6.04 -22.03 4.56
N ALA A 175 -5.96 -20.93 5.30
CA ALA A 175 -6.62 -20.77 6.58
C ALA A 175 -7.02 -19.31 6.78
N ASP A 176 -8.21 -19.09 7.33
CA ASP A 176 -8.65 -17.82 7.86
C ASP A 176 -9.11 -18.05 9.30
N ARG A 177 -8.43 -17.41 10.24
CA ARG A 177 -8.66 -17.57 11.68
C ARG A 177 -9.24 -16.31 12.31
N LEU A 178 -9.59 -15.29 11.53
CA LEU A 178 -10.17 -14.08 12.09
C LEU A 178 -11.54 -14.39 12.69
N SER A 179 -11.76 -13.93 13.92
CA SER A 179 -13.08 -14.04 14.53
C SER A 179 -13.98 -12.97 13.93
N ALA A 180 -14.76 -13.33 12.91
CA ALA A 180 -15.86 -12.51 12.44
C ALA A 180 -17.10 -12.82 13.29
N SER A 181 -17.39 -12.01 14.31
CA SER A 181 -18.77 -11.94 14.79
C SER A 181 -19.57 -11.25 13.69
N SER A 182 -20.56 -11.95 13.14
CA SER A 182 -21.51 -11.44 12.14
C SER A 182 -21.92 -10.01 12.48
N GLY A 183 -21.31 -9.03 11.81
CA GLY A 183 -21.54 -7.60 12.01
C GLY A 183 -20.39 -6.73 12.57
N GLY A 184 -19.14 -7.19 12.74
CA GLY A 184 -18.07 -6.21 12.99
C GLY A 184 -16.68 -6.75 13.34
N ASN A 185 -15.69 -6.14 12.67
CA ASN A 185 -14.24 -6.09 12.92
C ASN A 185 -13.54 -7.44 13.06
N GLY A 186 -12.65 -7.77 12.13
CA GLY A 186 -11.75 -8.92 12.22
C GLY A 186 -10.83 -8.76 13.44
N HIS A 187 -10.88 -9.70 14.37
CA HIS A 187 -9.98 -9.72 15.53
C HIS A 187 -9.14 -10.99 15.53
N CYS A 188 -7.95 -10.88 16.13
CA CYS A 188 -7.12 -12.03 16.43
C CYS A 188 -7.81 -12.93 17.47
N PRO A 189 -8.05 -14.22 17.19
CA PRO A 189 -8.74 -15.12 18.13
C PRO A 189 -7.87 -15.46 19.35
N GLN A 190 -6.56 -15.21 19.30
CA GLN A 190 -5.61 -15.57 20.35
C GLN A 190 -5.41 -14.45 21.38
N CYS A 191 -5.47 -13.19 20.97
CA CYS A 191 -5.22 -12.05 21.87
C CYS A 191 -6.28 -10.94 21.80
N GLY A 192 -7.26 -11.04 20.92
CA GLY A 192 -8.33 -10.06 20.76
C GLY A 192 -7.91 -8.76 20.08
N THR A 193 -6.66 -8.62 19.61
CA THR A 193 -6.21 -7.44 18.84
C THR A 193 -7.07 -7.29 17.58
N ALA A 194 -7.64 -6.10 17.37
CA ALA A 194 -8.33 -5.74 16.14
C ALA A 194 -7.34 -5.71 14.97
N ILE A 195 -7.75 -6.27 13.84
CA ILE A 195 -6.92 -6.41 12.65
C ILE A 195 -7.45 -5.44 11.60
N ALA A 196 -6.57 -4.58 11.11
CA ALA A 196 -6.92 -3.62 10.08
C ALA A 196 -7.37 -4.37 8.82
N GLY A 197 -8.49 -3.93 8.25
CA GLY A 197 -9.09 -4.55 7.08
C GLY A 197 -10.54 -4.14 6.91
N ARG A 198 -11.11 -4.54 5.76
CA ARG A 198 -12.56 -4.53 5.51
C ARG A 198 -13.07 -5.96 5.64
N TRP A 199 -14.08 -6.16 6.49
CA TRP A 199 -14.60 -7.46 6.94
C TRP A 199 -16.11 -7.54 6.77
#